data_AF-A0A8J5KXA2-F1
#
_entry.id   AF-A0A8J5KXA2-F1
#
_cell.length_a   1.000
_cell.length_b   1.000
_cell.length_c   1.000
_cell.angle_alpha   90.00
_cell.angle_beta   90.00
_cell.angle_gamma   90.00
#
_symmetry.space_group_name_H-M   'P 1'
#
loop_
_entity.id
_entity.type
_entity.pdbx_description
1 polymer ?
#
loop_
_entity_poly.entity_id
_entity_poly.type
_entity_poly.pdbx_seq_one_letter_code
_entity_poly.pdbx_strand_id
1 'polypeptide(L)'
;MFFFFGGYMGNEDGYAIPAGTDIFISVYNLHRSPYFWDKPAEFEPERFLTPKANEGIAGWAGYDPSRSPGAMYPNEITSDFAFIPFGGGPHKCVGDQFALLESTIALALLLQKFDVQLRGSPDEVQLITGATIHTKSGLWCKLRRRASVGAKQNQLVEV
;
A
#
# COMPACT_ATOMS: atom_id res chain seq x y z
N MET A 1 -13.81 -20.88 -23.20
CA MET A 1 -13.91 -19.42 -23.32
C MET A 1 -14.33 -18.91 -21.95
N PHE A 2 -13.49 -18.18 -21.23
CA PHE A 2 -13.92 -17.51 -20.00
C PHE A 2 -14.41 -16.11 -20.38
N PHE A 3 -15.67 -15.82 -20.07
CA PHE A 3 -16.21 -14.46 -20.19
C PHE A 3 -16.02 -13.77 -18.84
N PHE A 4 -15.14 -12.77 -18.80
CA PHE A 4 -15.13 -11.83 -17.68
C PHE A 4 -16.29 -10.86 -17.90
N PHE A 5 -17.36 -11.01 -17.11
CA PHE A 5 -18.43 -10.02 -17.04
C PHE A 5 -17.90 -8.82 -16.25
N GLY A 6 -17.90 -7.64 -16.88
CA GLY A 6 -17.33 -6.39 -16.34
C GLY A 6 -16.20 -5.85 -17.21
N GLY A 7 -16.55 -5.14 -18.28
CA GLY A 7 -15.59 -4.44 -19.14
C GLY A 7 -15.15 -3.07 -18.58
N TYR A 8 -13.94 -2.64 -18.96
CA TYR A 8 -13.48 -1.25 -18.81
C TYR A 8 -14.54 -0.27 -19.37
N MET A 9 -14.87 0.78 -18.61
CA MET A 9 -15.91 1.80 -18.93
C MET A 9 -17.35 1.29 -19.05
N GLY A 10 -17.74 0.22 -18.34
CA GLY A 10 -19.16 -0.17 -18.25
C GLY A 10 -19.70 -0.90 -19.48
N ASN A 11 -18.83 -1.53 -20.29
CA ASN A 11 -19.27 -2.50 -21.28
C ASN A 11 -19.74 -3.78 -20.56
N GLU A 12 -21.05 -4.01 -20.53
CA GLU A 12 -21.68 -5.18 -19.91
C GLU A 12 -21.41 -6.48 -20.69
N ASP A 13 -21.13 -6.38 -21.99
CA ASP A 13 -20.84 -7.53 -22.85
C ASP A 13 -19.45 -8.14 -22.57
N GLY A 14 -18.62 -7.43 -21.79
CA GLY A 14 -17.28 -7.86 -21.42
C GLY A 14 -16.33 -7.97 -22.61
N TYR A 15 -15.20 -8.64 -22.38
CA TYR A 15 -14.24 -8.96 -23.44
C TYR A 15 -14.03 -10.47 -23.51
N ALA A 16 -14.08 -11.04 -24.72
CA ALA A 16 -13.72 -12.44 -24.92
C ALA A 16 -12.20 -12.60 -24.75
N ILE A 17 -11.80 -13.37 -23.74
CA ILE A 17 -10.39 -13.65 -23.44
C ILE A 17 -10.09 -15.10 -23.84
N PRO A 18 -9.26 -15.33 -24.87
CA PRO A 18 -8.84 -16.68 -25.26
C PRO A 18 -8.10 -17.40 -24.13
N ALA A 19 -8.20 -18.73 -24.11
CA ALA A 19 -7.41 -19.54 -23.19
C ALA A 19 -5.91 -19.38 -23.50
N GLY A 20 -5.09 -19.28 -22.45
CA GLY A 20 -3.64 -19.05 -22.58
C GLY A 20 -3.23 -17.58 -22.71
N THR A 21 -4.15 -16.63 -22.54
CA THR A 21 -3.80 -15.20 -22.51
C THR A 21 -3.06 -14.85 -21.22
N ASP A 22 -1.89 -14.22 -21.36
CA ASP A 22 -1.16 -13.65 -20.22
C ASP A 22 -1.82 -12.35 -19.74
N ILE A 23 -2.14 -12.28 -18.46
CA ILE A 23 -2.81 -11.13 -17.83
C ILE A 23 -1.93 -10.57 -16.73
N PHE A 24 -1.66 -9.27 -16.80
CA PHE A 24 -0.96 -8.52 -15.76
C PHE A 24 -1.91 -7.56 -15.05
N ILE A 25 -2.11 -7.76 -13.75
CA ILE A 25 -2.87 -6.84 -12.90
C ILE A 25 -1.90 -5.77 -12.39
N SER A 26 -2.06 -4.53 -12.87
CA SER A 26 -1.24 -3.41 -12.42
C SER A 26 -1.70 -2.92 -11.05
N VAL A 27 -1.20 -3.56 -9.99
CA VAL A 27 -1.43 -3.14 -8.59
C VAL A 27 -1.00 -1.69 -8.38
N TYR A 28 0.11 -1.28 -9.00
CA TYR A 28 0.61 0.09 -8.92
C TYR A 28 -0.41 1.13 -9.41
N ASN A 29 -1.03 0.89 -10.58
CA ASN A 29 -2.05 1.79 -11.12
C ASN A 29 -3.33 1.73 -10.31
N LEU A 30 -3.73 0.55 -9.87
CA LEU A 30 -4.94 0.34 -9.07
C LEU A 30 -4.90 1.13 -7.75
N HIS A 31 -3.78 1.06 -7.02
CA HIS A 31 -3.58 1.79 -5.76
C HIS A 31 -3.42 3.31 -5.96
N ARG A 32 -3.10 3.77 -7.17
CA ARG A 32 -2.89 5.19 -7.50
C ARG A 32 -3.97 5.75 -8.43
N SER A 33 -5.05 5.02 -8.63
CA SER A 33 -6.10 5.42 -9.56
C SER A 33 -6.90 6.57 -8.94
N PRO A 34 -6.96 7.76 -9.59
CA PRO A 34 -7.84 8.84 -9.16
C PRO A 34 -9.32 8.47 -9.31
N TYR A 35 -9.61 7.36 -10.00
CA TYR A 35 -10.96 6.81 -10.11
C TYR A 35 -11.45 6.25 -8.77
N PHE A 36 -10.58 5.67 -7.93
CA PHE A 36 -10.97 5.09 -6.63
C PHE A 36 -10.53 5.98 -5.45
N TRP A 37 -9.38 6.64 -5.58
CA TRP A 37 -8.69 7.27 -4.46
C TRP A 37 -8.59 8.78 -4.65
N ASP A 38 -8.96 9.54 -3.62
CA ASP A 38 -8.73 10.98 -3.61
C ASP A 38 -7.24 11.24 -3.36
N LYS A 39 -6.67 12.23 -4.06
CA LYS A 39 -5.26 12.60 -3.95
C LYS A 39 -4.32 11.36 -3.93
N PRO A 40 -4.37 10.48 -4.95
CA PRO A 40 -3.71 9.17 -4.91
C PRO A 40 -2.18 9.22 -4.83
N ALA A 41 -1.58 10.37 -5.13
CA ALA A 41 -0.14 10.59 -5.06
C ALA A 41 0.34 11.05 -3.67
N GLU A 42 -0.57 11.46 -2.78
CA GLU A 42 -0.24 11.98 -1.47
C GLU A 42 -0.12 10.86 -0.42
N PHE A 43 0.84 11.00 0.49
CA PHE A 43 0.98 10.08 1.62
C PHE A 43 0.01 10.49 2.75
N GLU A 44 -1.15 9.83 2.78
CA GLU A 44 -2.22 10.10 3.75
C GLU A 44 -2.69 8.79 4.40
N PRO A 45 -2.04 8.33 5.49
CA PRO A 45 -2.43 7.13 6.22
C PRO A 45 -3.88 7.18 6.75
N GLU A 46 -4.36 8.36 7.11
CA GLU A 46 -5.66 8.59 7.72
C GLU A 46 -6.83 8.28 6.79
N ARG A 47 -6.61 8.17 5.47
CA ARG A 47 -7.66 7.84 4.49
C ARG A 47 -8.40 6.55 4.79
N PHE A 48 -7.77 5.64 5.53
CA PHE A 48 -8.32 4.34 5.87
C PHE A 48 -9.08 4.33 7.21
N LEU A 49 -9.15 5.47 7.91
CA LEU A 49 -9.86 5.59 9.19
C LEU A 49 -11.37 5.78 9.01
N THR A 50 -11.80 6.30 7.87
CA THR A 50 -13.20 6.61 7.59
C THR A 50 -13.70 5.81 6.38
N PRO A 51 -14.93 5.26 6.41
CA PRO A 51 -15.55 4.70 5.23
C PRO A 51 -15.66 5.74 4.10
N LYS A 52 -15.46 5.31 2.86
CA LYS A 52 -15.71 6.10 1.64
C LYS A 52 -16.81 5.40 0.84
N ALA A 53 -17.95 6.07 0.70
CA ALA A 53 -19.06 5.57 -0.10
C ALA A 53 -18.75 5.61 -1.60
N ASN A 54 -19.51 4.83 -2.38
CA ASN A 54 -19.46 4.90 -3.84
C ASN A 54 -20.09 6.21 -4.33
N GLU A 55 -19.28 7.21 -4.64
CA GLU A 55 -19.75 8.54 -5.06
C GLU A 55 -19.94 8.70 -6.57
N GLY A 56 -19.90 7.61 -7.36
CA GLY A 56 -20.13 7.69 -8.82
C GLY A 56 -19.42 6.64 -9.68
N ILE A 57 -18.97 5.55 -9.07
CA ILE A 57 -18.19 4.50 -9.72
C ILE A 57 -19.07 3.25 -9.85
N ALA A 58 -19.55 2.99 -11.06
CA ALA A 58 -20.36 1.80 -11.32
C ALA A 58 -19.59 0.51 -10.95
N GLY A 59 -20.20 -0.34 -10.12
CA GLY A 59 -19.65 -1.65 -9.76
C GLY A 59 -18.62 -1.67 -8.62
N TRP A 60 -18.24 -0.52 -8.05
CA TRP A 60 -17.37 -0.47 -6.87
C TRP A 60 -18.18 -0.16 -5.61
N ALA A 61 -18.08 -0.98 -4.58
CA ALA A 61 -18.81 -0.77 -3.33
C ALA A 61 -18.21 0.35 -2.46
N GLY A 62 -17.07 0.94 -2.83
CA GLY A 62 -16.34 1.90 -2.01
C GLY A 62 -15.45 1.24 -0.97
N TYR A 63 -14.87 2.04 -0.08
CA TYR A 63 -14.04 1.57 1.03
C TYR A 63 -14.84 1.53 2.32
N ASP A 64 -14.86 0.37 3.00
CA ASP A 64 -15.54 0.19 4.27
C ASP A 64 -14.75 -0.77 5.17
N PRO A 65 -14.14 -0.28 6.28
CA PRO A 65 -13.38 -1.11 7.19
C PRO A 65 -14.23 -2.16 7.91
N SER A 66 -15.55 -1.99 7.98
CA SER A 66 -16.45 -2.96 8.65
C SER A 66 -16.62 -4.26 7.87
N ARG A 67 -16.28 -4.31 6.58
CA ARG A 67 -16.39 -5.52 5.73
C ARG A 67 -15.41 -6.63 6.11
N SER A 68 -14.34 -6.30 6.82
CA SER A 68 -13.36 -7.27 7.28
C SER A 68 -13.10 -7.07 8.77
N PRO A 69 -14.05 -7.45 9.66
CA PRO A 69 -13.90 -7.27 11.09
C PRO A 69 -12.63 -7.93 11.62
N GLY A 70 -11.83 -7.18 12.39
CA GLY A 70 -10.59 -7.69 12.98
C GLY A 70 -9.37 -7.70 12.06
N ALA A 71 -9.48 -7.25 10.81
CA ALA A 71 -8.29 -7.01 9.98
C ALA A 71 -7.43 -5.88 10.57
N MET A 72 -6.11 -6.11 10.63
CA MET A 72 -5.16 -5.12 11.12
C MET A 72 -4.84 -4.01 10.10
N TYR A 73 -5.29 -4.16 8.85
CA TYR A 73 -4.91 -3.31 7.73
C TYR A 73 -6.01 -3.26 6.64
N PRO A 74 -6.10 -2.18 5.83
CA PRO A 74 -7.01 -2.11 4.69
C PRO A 74 -6.63 -3.16 3.63
N ASN A 75 -7.60 -3.92 3.14
CA ASN A 75 -7.37 -5.11 2.32
C ASN A 75 -8.32 -5.19 1.13
N GLU A 76 -8.25 -6.29 0.37
CA GLU A 76 -9.04 -6.51 -0.84
C GLU A 76 -10.55 -6.55 -0.56
N ILE A 77 -10.96 -6.92 0.65
CA ILE A 77 -12.37 -7.00 1.05
C ILE A 77 -12.88 -5.62 1.48
N THR A 78 -12.12 -4.90 2.31
CA THR A 78 -12.54 -3.57 2.77
C THR A 78 -12.58 -2.53 1.65
N SER A 79 -11.74 -2.70 0.62
CA SER A 79 -11.65 -1.77 -0.51
C SER A 79 -12.36 -2.25 -1.77
N ASP A 80 -13.08 -3.39 -1.73
CA ASP A 80 -13.70 -4.00 -2.90
C ASP A 80 -12.71 -4.11 -4.09
N PHE A 81 -11.59 -4.79 -3.84
CA PHE A 81 -10.44 -4.98 -4.71
C PHE A 81 -9.70 -3.72 -5.19
N ALA A 82 -10.08 -2.50 -4.79
CA ALA A 82 -9.33 -1.29 -5.14
C ALA A 82 -7.98 -1.16 -4.41
N PHE A 83 -7.78 -1.90 -3.31
CA PHE A 83 -6.55 -1.94 -2.52
C PHE A 83 -6.17 -3.39 -2.17
N ILE A 84 -5.21 -3.94 -2.91
CA ILE A 84 -4.73 -5.32 -2.78
C ILE A 84 -3.24 -5.42 -2.35
N PRO A 85 -2.89 -5.08 -1.10
CA PRO A 85 -1.49 -5.09 -0.63
C PRO A 85 -0.88 -6.50 -0.55
N PHE A 86 -1.71 -7.52 -0.33
CA PHE A 86 -1.30 -8.92 -0.19
C PHE A 86 -1.98 -9.84 -1.22
N GLY A 87 -2.43 -9.28 -2.34
CA GLY A 87 -3.26 -9.98 -3.32
C GLY A 87 -4.69 -10.23 -2.81
N GLY A 88 -5.35 -11.26 -3.33
CA GLY A 88 -6.71 -11.63 -2.97
C GLY A 88 -7.11 -13.01 -3.49
N GLY A 89 -8.23 -13.55 -3.00
CA GLY A 89 -8.74 -14.86 -3.41
C GLY A 89 -7.87 -16.05 -2.96
N PRO A 90 -7.96 -17.22 -3.64
CA PRO A 90 -7.25 -18.45 -3.25
C PRO A 90 -5.72 -18.36 -3.25
N HIS A 91 -5.16 -17.35 -3.92
CA HIS A 91 -3.72 -17.11 -4.03
C HIS A 91 -3.27 -15.86 -3.25
N LYS A 92 -4.09 -15.39 -2.29
CA LYS A 92 -3.68 -14.35 -1.34
C LYS A 92 -2.43 -14.78 -0.58
N CYS A 93 -1.57 -13.81 -0.27
CA CYS A 93 -0.35 -14.06 0.50
C CYS A 93 -0.67 -14.74 1.84
N VAL A 94 -0.07 -15.91 2.06
CA VAL A 94 -0.18 -16.66 3.32
C VAL A 94 0.55 -15.97 4.49
N GLY A 95 1.49 -15.09 4.18
CA GLY A 95 2.32 -14.37 5.15
C GLY A 95 1.82 -12.96 5.48
N ASP A 96 0.59 -12.59 5.13
CA ASP A 96 0.08 -11.22 5.31
C ASP A 96 0.15 -10.77 6.78
N GLN A 97 -0.39 -11.56 7.71
CA GLN A 97 -0.37 -11.23 9.14
C GLN A 97 1.06 -11.16 9.70
N PHE A 98 1.94 -12.06 9.24
CA PHE A 98 3.35 -12.06 9.64
C PHE A 98 4.06 -10.79 9.18
N ALA A 99 3.90 -10.43 7.91
CA ALA A 99 4.53 -9.25 7.31
C ALA A 99 4.03 -7.96 7.96
N LEU A 100 2.73 -7.87 8.30
CA LEU A 100 2.18 -6.72 9.02
C LEU A 100 2.80 -6.59 10.42
N LEU A 101 2.86 -7.69 11.17
CA LEU A 101 3.43 -7.68 12.51
C LEU A 101 4.91 -7.27 12.47
N GLU A 102 5.69 -7.89 11.61
CA GLU A 102 7.12 -7.60 11.42
C GLU A 102 7.34 -6.12 11.07
N SER A 103 6.64 -5.62 10.05
CA SER A 103 6.78 -4.24 9.58
C SER A 103 6.35 -3.23 10.63
N THR A 104 5.25 -3.51 11.35
CA THR A 104 4.74 -2.63 12.40
C THR A 104 5.72 -2.53 13.56
N ILE A 105 6.29 -3.67 14.01
CA ILE A 105 7.28 -3.70 15.08
C ILE A 105 8.56 -3.00 14.64
N ALA A 106 9.07 -3.28 13.44
CA ALA A 106 10.27 -2.66 12.91
C ALA A 106 10.12 -1.14 12.82
N LEU A 107 9.00 -0.65 12.26
CA LEU A 107 8.70 0.78 12.16
C LEU A 107 8.55 1.42 13.54
N ALA A 108 7.81 0.81 14.45
CA ALA A 108 7.61 1.33 15.81
C ALA A 108 8.94 1.45 16.57
N LEU A 109 9.79 0.42 16.52
CA LEU A 109 11.09 0.44 17.18
C LEU A 109 12.05 1.45 16.57
N LEU A 110 12.06 1.59 15.24
CA LEU A 110 12.86 2.58 14.53
C LEU A 110 12.46 3.99 14.98
N LEU A 111 11.16 4.31 14.92
CA LEU A 111 10.64 5.63 15.26
C LEU A 111 10.70 5.94 16.76
N GLN A 112 10.65 4.92 17.63
CA GLN A 112 10.83 5.11 19.07
C GLN A 112 12.27 5.49 19.42
N LYS A 113 13.25 4.95 18.69
CA LYS A 113 14.69 5.10 19.01
C LYS A 113 15.39 6.18 18.20
N PHE A 114 14.91 6.52 17.01
CA PHE A 114 15.60 7.41 16.09
C PHE A 114 14.68 8.45 15.46
N ASP A 115 15.18 9.67 15.31
CA ASP A 115 14.68 10.63 14.34
C ASP A 115 15.35 10.32 13.00
N VAL A 116 14.54 10.15 11.95
CA VAL A 116 15.00 9.78 10.61
C VAL A 116 14.86 10.99 9.69
N GLN A 117 15.95 11.37 9.01
CA GLN A 117 15.95 12.46 8.04
C GLN A 117 16.56 11.99 6.72
N LEU A 118 15.90 12.29 5.59
CA LEU A 118 16.42 11.97 4.26
C LEU A 118 17.73 12.74 4.02
N ARG A 119 18.73 12.06 3.45
CA ARG A 119 19.95 12.70 2.95
C ARG A 119 19.78 12.99 1.46
N GLY A 120 19.53 14.25 1.11
CA GLY A 120 19.33 14.71 -0.26
C GLY A 120 17.91 15.26 -0.48
N SER A 121 17.47 15.34 -1.73
CA SER A 121 16.09 15.72 -2.09
C SER A 121 15.23 14.48 -2.35
N PRO A 122 13.93 14.48 -2.02
CA PRO A 122 13.01 13.43 -2.44
C PRO A 122 13.03 13.13 -3.94
N ASP A 123 13.27 14.14 -4.79
CA ASP A 123 13.30 14.02 -6.26
C ASP A 123 14.45 13.13 -6.77
N GLU A 124 15.48 12.92 -5.94
CA GLU A 124 16.63 12.08 -6.27
C GLU A 124 16.32 10.58 -6.09
N VAL A 125 15.23 10.24 -5.40
CA VAL A 125 14.83 8.86 -5.10
C VAL A 125 14.09 8.27 -6.29
N GLN A 126 14.82 7.55 -7.14
CA GLN A 126 14.27 6.86 -8.31
C GLN A 126 13.89 5.41 -8.01
N LEU A 127 12.77 4.97 -8.58
CA LEU A 127 12.28 3.59 -8.48
C LEU A 127 12.84 2.71 -9.61
N ILE A 128 13.18 1.47 -9.28
CA ILE A 128 13.42 0.40 -10.25
C ILE A 128 12.49 -0.78 -9.93
N THR A 129 11.89 -1.36 -10.96
CA THR A 129 10.91 -2.43 -10.83
C THR A 129 11.55 -3.80 -11.06
N GLY A 130 11.10 -4.79 -10.31
CA GLY A 130 11.41 -6.21 -10.44
C GLY A 130 10.27 -7.01 -9.81
N ALA A 131 10.58 -8.11 -9.11
CA ALA A 131 9.61 -8.78 -8.25
C ALA A 131 9.11 -7.84 -7.13
N THR A 132 9.97 -6.96 -6.65
CA THR A 132 9.66 -5.87 -5.72
C THR A 132 10.15 -4.53 -6.29
N ILE A 133 9.64 -3.42 -5.76
CA ILE A 133 10.09 -2.07 -6.13
C ILE A 133 11.29 -1.72 -5.24
N HIS A 134 12.42 -1.36 -5.86
CA HIS A 134 13.63 -0.93 -5.17
C HIS A 134 13.94 0.54 -5.47
N THR A 135 14.77 1.16 -4.63
CA THR A 135 15.42 2.43 -4.98
C THR A 135 16.66 2.15 -5.82
N LYS A 136 16.85 2.93 -6.89
CA LYS A 136 17.95 2.74 -7.84
C LYS A 136 19.33 2.92 -7.19
N SER A 137 19.46 3.87 -6.27
CA SER A 137 20.74 4.28 -5.67
C SER A 137 20.76 4.16 -4.14
N GLY A 138 19.85 3.36 -3.57
CA GLY A 138 19.61 3.29 -2.13
C GLY A 138 18.73 4.43 -1.60
N LEU A 139 18.30 4.31 -0.35
CA LEU A 139 17.58 5.36 0.39
C LEU A 139 18.44 5.79 1.58
N TRP A 140 19.24 6.83 1.40
CA TRP A 140 20.20 7.27 2.41
C TRP A 140 19.52 8.19 3.42
N CYS A 141 19.59 7.83 4.71
CA CYS A 141 19.01 8.60 5.80
C CYS A 141 20.06 8.92 6.87
N LYS A 142 19.94 10.10 7.48
CA LYS A 142 20.60 10.44 8.74
C LYS A 142 19.72 9.96 9.88
N LEU A 143 20.30 9.21 10.81
CA LEU A 143 19.63 8.71 12.00
C LEU A 143 20.18 9.43 13.22
N ARG A 144 19.31 10.10 14.00
CA ARG A 144 19.67 10.70 15.28
C ARG A 144 18.96 9.95 16.39
N ARG A 145 19.71 9.45 17.40
CA ARG A 145 19.09 8.77 18.54
C ARG A 145 18.17 9.73 19.30
N ARG A 146 16.92 9.31 19.52
CA ARG A 146 15.96 10.04 20.37
C ARG A 146 16.35 9.86 21.83
N ALA A 147 16.30 10.93 22.60
CA ALA A 147 16.39 10.82 24.05
C ALA A 147 15.22 9.97 24.53
N SER A 148 15.48 8.90 25.28
CA SER A 148 14.39 8.15 25.89
C SER A 148 13.65 9.09 26.85
N VAL A 149 12.33 9.00 26.88
CA VAL A 149 11.51 9.69 27.89
C VAL A 149 12.03 9.27 29.27
N GLY A 150 12.85 10.11 29.91
CA GLY A 150 13.52 9.85 31.18
C GLY A 150 15.07 9.77 31.17
N ALA A 151 15.77 9.79 30.04
CA ALA A 151 17.24 9.87 30.03
C ALA A 151 17.74 11.31 29.90
N LYS A 152 18.57 11.73 30.86
CA LYS A 152 19.32 12.99 30.78
C LYS A 152 20.21 12.98 29.53
N GLN A 153 20.15 14.07 28.77
CA GLN A 153 21.02 14.35 27.63
C GLN A 153 22.49 14.28 28.06
N ASN A 154 23.24 13.33 27.49
CA ASN A 154 24.59 13.53 26.96
C ASN A 154 25.15 12.20 26.43
N GLN A 155 25.10 12.02 25.12
CA GLN A 155 26.22 11.45 24.38
C GLN A 155 25.98 11.64 22.87
N LEU A 156 26.77 12.53 22.28
CA LEU A 156 27.03 12.53 20.85
C LEU A 156 27.72 11.20 20.53
N VAL A 157 27.11 10.39 19.67
CA VAL A 157 27.79 9.25 19.05
C VAL A 157 28.00 9.64 17.60
N GLU A 158 29.23 10.02 17.28
CA GLU A 158 29.71 10.06 15.90
C GLU A 158 29.99 8.62 15.46
N VAL A 159 29.49 8.26 14.28
CA VAL A 159 29.90 7.07 13.51
C VAL A 159 30.27 7.56 12.12
#